data_AF-A0A250WSZ4-F1
#
_entry.id   AF-A0A250WSZ4-F1
#
_cell.length_a   1.000
_cell.length_b   1.000
_cell.length_c   1.000
_cell.angle_alpha   90.00
_cell.angle_beta   90.00
_cell.angle_gamma   90.00
#
_symmetry.space_group_name_H-M   'P 1'
#
loop_
_entity.id
_entity.type
_entity.pdbx_description
1 polymer ?
#
loop_
_entity_poly.entity_id
_entity_poly.type
_entity_poly.pdbx_seq_one_letter_code
_entity_poly.pdbx_strand_id
1 'polypeptide(L)'
;MFPGRPPIILGRNVRPVVAKGIQWIKSNPLVAKAVPTAFGFAFGDILTQAAQQRASGSFSLDMKKTMVMLIIGATVAGPMGLAILQLPGDQPSLIGLKLLADQVVGCIIWQATYICISSEYKEGAVNVYKSIQNSLQDSQALCKLRLKNILLAS
;
A
#
# COMPACT_ATOMS: atom_id res chain seq x y z
N MET A 1 -49.53 -3.54 -8.10
CA MET A 1 -49.74 -2.91 -6.78
C MET A 1 -48.68 -3.48 -5.84
N PHE A 2 -47.53 -2.82 -5.70
CA PHE A 2 -46.45 -3.31 -4.82
C PHE A 2 -46.61 -2.65 -3.44
N PRO A 3 -46.63 -3.41 -2.34
CA PRO A 3 -46.79 -2.86 -1.01
C PRO A 3 -45.58 -1.98 -0.66
N GLY A 4 -45.85 -0.74 -0.26
CA GLY A 4 -44.85 0.23 0.14
C GLY A 4 -44.06 -0.27 1.34
N ARG A 5 -42.75 -0.42 1.19
CA ARG A 5 -41.84 -0.60 2.34
C ARG A 5 -41.85 0.70 3.15
N PRO A 6 -41.97 0.64 4.49
CA PRO A 6 -41.86 1.83 5.32
C PRO A 6 -40.45 2.43 5.19
N PRO A 7 -40.32 3.76 5.18
CA PRO A 7 -39.01 4.40 5.18
C PRO A 7 -38.25 3.99 6.44
N ILE A 8 -37.00 3.56 6.27
CA ILE A 8 -36.08 3.34 7.39
C ILE A 8 -35.88 4.68 8.08
N ILE A 9 -36.58 4.89 9.20
CA ILE A 9 -36.36 6.06 10.07
C ILE A 9 -35.01 5.83 10.75
N LEU A 10 -33.94 6.26 10.10
CA LEU A 10 -32.63 6.44 10.73
C LEU A 10 -32.83 7.40 11.92
N GLY A 11 -32.76 6.84 13.13
CA GLY A 11 -33.09 7.52 14.38
C GLY A 11 -32.47 8.91 14.48
N ARG A 12 -33.27 9.87 14.96
CA ARG A 12 -32.91 11.29 15.16
C ARG A 12 -31.61 11.51 15.95
N ASN A 13 -31.10 10.50 16.66
CA ASN A 13 -29.86 10.55 17.45
C ASN A 13 -28.57 10.24 16.69
N VAL A 14 -28.60 9.79 15.43
CA VAL A 14 -27.37 9.49 14.65
C VAL A 14 -26.73 10.78 14.09
N ARG A 15 -27.55 11.78 13.76
CA ARG A 15 -27.12 13.05 13.18
C ARG A 15 -26.10 13.85 14.04
N PRO A 16 -26.29 14.02 15.36
CA PRO A 16 -25.32 14.78 16.17
C PRO A 16 -23.97 14.09 16.33
N VAL A 17 -23.93 12.75 16.36
CA VAL A 17 -22.68 11.98 16.49
C VAL A 17 -21.85 12.07 15.21
N VAL A 18 -22.50 11.89 14.05
CA VAL A 18 -21.83 12.04 12.74
C VAL A 18 -21.33 13.47 12.54
N ALA A 19 -22.12 14.48 12.92
CA ALA A 19 -21.70 15.88 12.84
C ALA A 19 -20.49 16.20 13.71
N LYS A 20 -20.47 15.72 14.98
CA LYS A 20 -19.31 15.83 15.87
C LYS A 20 -18.09 15.10 15.32
N GLY A 21 -18.27 13.92 14.73
CA GLY A 21 -17.19 13.16 14.08
C GLY A 21 -16.59 13.90 12.89
N ILE A 22 -17.43 14.43 11.99
CA ILE A 22 -16.98 15.23 10.85
C ILE A 22 -16.24 16.48 11.33
N GLN A 23 -16.77 17.17 12.33
CA GLN A 23 -16.12 18.35 12.90
C GLN A 23 -14.75 18.01 13.50
N TRP A 24 -14.66 16.91 14.26
CA TRP A 24 -13.39 16.46 14.82
C TRP A 24 -12.35 16.10 13.75
N ILE A 25 -12.77 15.41 12.68
CA ILE A 25 -11.89 15.07 11.55
C ILE A 25 -11.35 16.34 10.88
N LYS A 26 -12.21 17.35 10.68
CA LYS A 26 -11.81 18.64 10.11
C LYS A 26 -10.82 19.39 10.99
N SER A 27 -10.99 19.32 12.31
CA SER A 27 -10.07 19.94 13.27
C SER A 27 -8.75 19.17 13.44
N ASN A 28 -8.73 17.87 13.13
CA ASN A 28 -7.57 17.00 13.34
C ASN A 28 -7.29 16.15 12.09
N PRO A 29 -7.06 16.76 10.92
CA PRO A 29 -6.95 16.03 9.65
C PRO A 29 -5.76 15.06 9.63
N LEU A 30 -4.66 15.43 10.31
CA LEU A 30 -3.49 14.58 10.44
C LEU A 30 -3.80 13.31 11.23
N VAL A 31 -4.42 13.44 12.40
CA VAL A 31 -4.76 12.28 13.24
C VAL A 31 -5.77 11.38 12.52
N ALA A 32 -6.76 11.99 11.87
CA ALA A 32 -7.79 11.29 11.12
C ALA A 32 -7.22 10.48 9.93
N LYS A 33 -6.11 10.90 9.33
CA LYS A 33 -5.40 10.12 8.28
C LYS A 33 -4.37 9.16 8.87
N ALA A 34 -3.56 9.62 9.81
CA ALA A 34 -2.42 8.89 10.34
C ALA A 34 -2.85 7.65 11.13
N VAL A 35 -3.90 7.73 11.97
CA VAL A 35 -4.32 6.59 12.79
C VAL A 35 -4.80 5.41 11.93
N PRO A 36 -5.76 5.58 11.00
CA PRO A 36 -6.14 4.48 10.11
C PRO A 36 -4.99 3.98 9.23
N THR A 37 -4.09 4.87 8.79
CA THR A 37 -2.93 4.48 7.98
C THR A 37 -1.95 3.63 8.80
N ALA A 38 -1.67 4.00 10.06
CA ALA A 38 -0.85 3.22 10.98
C ALA A 38 -1.42 1.82 11.23
N PHE A 39 -2.73 1.73 11.47
CA PHE A 39 -3.41 0.44 11.60
C PHE A 39 -3.36 -0.38 10.32
N GLY A 40 -3.55 0.24 9.15
CA GLY A 40 -3.41 -0.44 7.86
C GLY A 40 -2.00 -1.01 7.65
N PHE A 41 -0.98 -0.24 8.04
CA PHE A 41 0.42 -0.66 7.98
C PHE A 41 0.75 -1.82 8.92
N ALA A 42 0.27 -1.78 10.17
CA ALA A 42 0.42 -2.89 11.10
C ALA A 42 -0.35 -4.13 10.63
N PHE A 43 -1.58 -3.94 10.16
CA PHE A 43 -2.47 -5.04 9.79
C PHE A 43 -1.96 -5.80 8.56
N GLY A 44 -1.59 -5.10 7.49
CA GLY A 44 -1.02 -5.78 6.33
C GLY A 44 0.32 -6.45 6.62
N ASP A 45 1.07 -5.99 7.64
CA ASP A 45 2.30 -6.64 8.08
C ASP A 45 1.99 -7.99 8.73
N ILE A 46 1.01 -8.04 9.63
CA ILE A 46 0.50 -9.29 10.20
C ILE A 46 0.05 -10.25 9.08
N LEU A 47 -0.68 -9.76 8.08
CA LEU A 47 -1.10 -10.59 6.94
C LEU A 47 0.09 -11.11 6.12
N THR A 48 1.11 -10.28 5.91
CA THR A 48 2.32 -10.65 5.17
C THR A 48 3.11 -11.72 5.93
N GLN A 49 3.29 -11.54 7.23
CA GLN A 49 3.95 -12.53 8.09
C GLN A 49 3.16 -13.84 8.12
N ALA A 50 1.83 -13.79 8.25
CA ALA A 50 0.97 -14.97 8.21
C ALA A 50 1.08 -15.71 6.86
N ALA A 51 1.14 -14.99 5.74
CA ALA A 51 1.30 -15.58 4.42
C ALA A 51 2.67 -16.24 4.25
N GLN A 52 3.75 -15.61 4.73
CA GLN A 52 5.10 -16.18 4.71
C GLN A 52 5.20 -17.45 5.57
N GLN A 53 4.55 -17.45 6.74
CA GLN A 53 4.61 -18.56 7.70
C GLN A 53 3.71 -19.73 7.36
N ARG A 54 2.64 -19.49 6.61
CA ARG A 54 1.83 -20.56 6.02
C ARG A 54 2.67 -21.47 5.11
N ALA A 55 3.74 -20.93 4.50
CA ALA A 55 4.67 -21.72 3.70
C ALA A 55 5.68 -22.53 4.56
N SER A 56 5.96 -22.11 5.80
CA SER A 56 6.98 -22.72 6.66
C SER A 56 6.43 -23.60 7.79
N GLY A 57 5.12 -23.60 8.05
CA GLY A 57 4.46 -24.51 8.99
C GLY A 57 4.58 -24.14 10.48
N SER A 58 5.16 -22.98 10.81
CA SER A 58 5.25 -22.45 12.18
C SER A 58 4.82 -20.98 12.21
N PHE A 59 3.85 -20.65 13.08
CA PHE A 59 3.32 -19.30 13.21
C PHE A 59 3.97 -18.58 14.39
N SER A 60 4.74 -17.52 14.11
CA SER A 60 5.39 -16.68 15.11
C SER A 60 5.42 -15.23 14.63
N LEU A 61 4.55 -14.38 15.18
CA LEU A 61 4.51 -12.98 14.77
C LEU A 61 5.70 -12.20 15.33
N ASP A 62 6.47 -11.57 14.43
CA ASP A 62 7.44 -10.55 14.76
C ASP A 62 6.73 -9.23 15.01
N MET A 63 6.30 -9.04 16.26
CA MET A 63 5.63 -7.83 16.72
C MET A 63 6.55 -6.60 16.65
N LYS A 64 7.88 -6.77 16.65
CA LYS A 64 8.81 -5.64 16.50
C LYS A 64 8.70 -5.07 15.08
N LYS A 65 8.68 -5.93 14.06
CA LYS A 65 8.43 -5.49 12.67
C LYS A 65 7.06 -4.82 12.54
N THR A 66 6.01 -5.41 13.14
CA THR A 66 4.66 -4.83 13.13
C THR A 66 4.60 -3.45 13.78
N MET A 67 5.29 -3.25 14.90
CA MET A 67 5.36 -1.94 15.57
C MET A 67 6.12 -0.90 14.75
N VAL A 68 7.20 -1.30 14.05
CA VAL A 68 7.89 -0.38 13.14
C VAL A 68 6.98 0.01 11.98
N MET A 69 6.25 -0.95 11.39
CA MET A 69 5.26 -0.67 10.34
C MET A 69 4.18 0.28 10.83
N LEU A 70 3.66 0.09 12.05
CA LEU A 70 2.71 1.00 12.68
C LEU A 70 3.26 2.42 12.77
N ILE A 71 4.49 2.58 13.26
CA ILE A 71 5.15 3.89 13.40
C ILE A 71 5.33 4.55 12.03
N ILE A 72 5.86 3.83 11.03
CA ILE A 72 6.02 4.35 9.66
C ILE A 72 4.67 4.76 9.06
N GLY A 73 3.63 3.96 9.27
CA GLY A 73 2.28 4.29 8.83
C GLY A 73 1.77 5.60 9.46
N ALA A 74 2.06 5.81 10.75
CA ALA A 74 1.67 7.02 11.47
C ALA A 74 2.50 8.26 11.11
N THR A 75 3.83 8.12 10.96
CA THR A 75 4.76 9.24 10.87
C THR A 75 5.21 9.59 9.46
N VAL A 76 5.04 8.67 8.49
CA VAL A 76 5.47 8.87 7.11
C VAL A 76 4.28 8.77 6.15
N ALA A 77 3.63 7.60 6.09
CA ALA A 77 2.57 7.37 5.11
C ALA A 77 1.32 8.21 5.38
N GLY A 78 0.93 8.37 6.66
CA GLY A 78 -0.18 9.23 7.07
C GLY A 78 -0.02 10.69 6.63
N PRO A 79 1.08 11.38 7.01
CA PRO A 79 1.36 12.74 6.57
C PRO A 79 1.46 12.89 5.05
N MET A 80 2.17 11.97 4.36
CA MET A 80 2.28 12.02 2.89
C MET A 80 0.92 11.86 2.21
N GLY A 81 0.11 10.92 2.69
CA GLY A 81 -1.24 10.71 2.18
C GLY A 81 -2.15 11.92 2.39
N LEU A 82 -2.04 12.59 3.53
CA LEU A 82 -2.75 13.85 3.77
C LEU A 82 -2.30 14.94 2.79
N ALA A 83 -1.00 15.08 2.55
CA ALA A 83 -0.47 16.07 1.62
C ALA A 83 -1.00 15.85 0.19
N ILE A 84 -1.11 14.60 -0.27
CA ILE A 84 -1.70 14.26 -1.57
C ILE A 84 -3.17 14.67 -1.65
N LEU A 85 -3.95 14.40 -0.60
CA LEU A 85 -5.36 14.76 -0.54
C LEU A 85 -5.59 16.28 -0.53
N GLN A 86 -4.66 17.04 0.06
CA GLN A 86 -4.69 18.50 0.14
C GLN A 86 -4.24 19.23 -1.14
N LEU A 87 -3.76 18.51 -2.17
CA LEU A 87 -3.45 19.12 -3.46
C LEU A 87 -4.70 19.83 -4.03
N PRO A 88 -4.56 20.93 -4.79
CA PRO A 88 -5.71 21.64 -5.35
C PRO A 88 -6.52 20.74 -6.31
N GLY A 89 -7.84 20.91 -6.32
CA GLY A 89 -8.75 20.24 -7.25
C GLY A 89 -9.77 19.36 -6.56
N ASP A 90 -11.02 19.84 -6.50
CA ASP A 90 -12.15 19.16 -5.84
C ASP A 90 -13.10 18.47 -6.84
N GLN A 91 -12.68 18.38 -8.11
CA GLN A 91 -13.43 17.63 -9.11
C GLN A 91 -13.43 16.14 -8.75
N PRO A 92 -14.56 15.42 -8.86
CA PRO A 92 -14.64 14.01 -8.47
C PRO A 92 -13.59 13.09 -9.12
N SER A 93 -13.23 13.36 -10.37
CA SER A 93 -12.15 12.67 -11.10
C SER A 93 -10.79 12.84 -10.43
N LEU A 94 -10.48 14.05 -9.95
CA LEU A 94 -9.24 14.37 -9.26
C LEU A 94 -9.20 13.75 -7.86
N ILE A 95 -10.35 13.62 -7.19
CA ILE A 95 -10.43 12.90 -5.90
C ILE A 95 -10.05 11.43 -6.12
N GLY A 96 -10.59 10.78 -7.15
CA GLY A 96 -10.21 9.41 -7.51
C GLY A 96 -8.71 9.26 -7.78
N LEU A 97 -8.14 10.20 -8.56
CA LEU A 97 -6.71 10.20 -8.85
C LEU A 97 -5.83 10.40 -7.60
N LYS A 98 -6.23 11.31 -6.69
CA LYS A 98 -5.54 11.52 -5.41
C LYS A 98 -5.57 10.26 -4.54
N LEU A 99 -6.69 9.56 -4.50
CA LEU A 99 -6.80 8.28 -3.77
C LEU A 99 -5.89 7.21 -4.38
N LEU A 100 -5.83 7.10 -5.70
CA LEU A 100 -4.89 6.19 -6.36
C LEU A 100 -3.44 6.55 -6.07
N ALA A 101 -3.09 7.85 -6.11
CA ALA A 101 -1.76 8.32 -5.76
C ALA A 101 -1.41 8.01 -4.29
N ASP A 102 -2.35 8.20 -3.35
CA ASP A 102 -2.19 7.81 -1.93
C ASP A 102 -1.90 6.32 -1.79
N GLN A 103 -2.61 5.45 -2.52
CA GLN A 103 -2.35 4.01 -2.51
C GLN A 103 -0.98 3.65 -3.08
N VAL A 104 -0.59 4.22 -4.23
CA VAL A 104 0.71 3.95 -4.86
C VAL A 104 1.86 4.38 -3.95
N VAL A 105 1.78 5.58 -3.39
CA VAL A 105 2.77 6.09 -2.44
C VAL A 105 2.81 5.22 -1.18
N GLY A 106 1.66 4.84 -0.65
CA GLY A 106 1.55 3.90 0.47
C GLY A 106 2.25 2.58 0.20
N CYS A 107 2.03 1.97 -0.98
CA CYS A 107 2.72 0.75 -1.40
C CYS A 107 4.24 0.94 -1.51
N ILE A 108 4.71 2.07 -2.05
CA ILE A 108 6.16 2.34 -2.16
C ILE A 108 6.78 2.44 -0.77
N ILE A 109 6.17 3.20 0.14
CA ILE A 109 6.65 3.35 1.53
C ILE A 109 6.65 2.00 2.23
N TRP A 110 5.59 1.20 2.05
CA TRP A 110 5.50 -0.15 2.59
C TRP A 110 6.68 -1.01 2.14
N GLN A 111 6.91 -1.10 0.84
CA GLN A 111 7.96 -1.93 0.24
C GLN A 111 9.35 -1.47 0.68
N ALA A 112 9.61 -0.16 0.66
CA ALA A 112 10.86 0.42 1.13
C ALA A 112 11.12 0.07 2.60
N THR A 113 10.09 0.20 3.44
CA THR A 113 10.18 -0.14 4.86
C THR A 113 10.50 -1.61 5.06
N TYR A 114 9.78 -2.49 4.36
CA TYR A 114 9.99 -3.94 4.43
C TYR A 114 11.43 -4.35 4.06
N ILE A 115 12.00 -3.75 3.01
CA ILE A 115 13.39 -3.96 2.61
C ILE A 115 14.37 -3.50 3.71
N CYS A 116 14.04 -2.43 4.44
CA CYS A 116 14.88 -1.91 5.51
C CYS A 116 14.80 -2.73 6.80
N ILE A 117 13.64 -3.30 7.14
CA ILE A 117 13.41 -3.95 8.45
C ILE A 117 13.48 -5.48 8.40
N SER A 118 13.41 -6.08 7.21
CA SER A 118 13.35 -7.54 7.04
C SER A 118 14.53 -8.03 6.19
N SER A 119 15.46 -8.74 6.83
CA SER A 119 16.61 -9.39 6.18
C SER A 119 16.17 -10.34 5.07
N GLU A 120 15.14 -11.14 5.34
CA GLU A 120 14.63 -12.15 4.41
C GLU A 120 14.07 -11.48 3.15
N TYR A 121 13.38 -10.36 3.34
CA TYR A 121 12.79 -9.60 2.23
C TYR A 121 13.84 -8.89 1.40
N LYS A 122 14.89 -8.36 2.07
CA LYS A 122 16.04 -7.76 1.41
C LYS A 122 16.78 -8.78 0.55
N GLU A 123 17.05 -9.97 1.07
CA GLU A 123 17.68 -11.05 0.31
C GLU A 123 16.83 -11.50 -0.88
N GLY A 124 15.52 -11.66 -0.67
CA GLY A 124 14.56 -11.95 -1.74
C GLY A 124 14.60 -10.90 -2.86
N ALA A 125 14.56 -9.61 -2.50
CA ALA A 125 14.64 -8.51 -3.46
C ALA A 125 15.95 -8.52 -4.25
N VAL A 126 17.09 -8.75 -3.58
CA VAL A 126 18.39 -8.88 -4.24
C VAL A 126 18.42 -10.08 -5.20
N ASN A 127 17.82 -11.21 -4.83
CA ASN A 127 17.76 -12.40 -5.68
C ASN A 127 16.89 -12.16 -6.92
N VAL A 128 15.75 -11.49 -6.77
CA VAL A 128 14.91 -11.07 -7.90
C VAL A 128 15.67 -10.13 -8.83
N TYR A 129 16.35 -9.12 -8.28
CA TYR A 129 17.16 -8.20 -9.05
C TYR A 129 18.26 -8.92 -9.85
N LYS A 130 19.00 -9.83 -9.22
CA LYS A 130 20.01 -10.66 -9.90
C LYS A 130 19.41 -11.55 -10.99
N SER A 131 18.25 -12.15 -10.75
CA SER A 131 17.55 -12.97 -11.74
C SER A 131 17.13 -12.18 -12.97
N ILE A 132 16.59 -10.97 -12.77
CA ILE A 132 16.24 -10.04 -13.86
C ILE A 132 17.50 -9.64 -14.63
N GLN A 133 18.58 -9.29 -13.92
CA GLN A 133 19.84 -8.89 -14.54
C GLN A 133 20.43 -10.00 -15.42
N ASN A 134 20.43 -11.24 -14.95
CA ASN A 134 20.90 -12.40 -15.72
C ASN A 134 20.03 -12.62 -16.97
N SER A 135 18.70 -12.53 -16.81
CA SER A 135 17.74 -12.72 -17.93
C SER A 135 17.92 -11.68 -19.05
N LEU A 136 18.23 -10.43 -18.67
CA LEU A 136 18.53 -9.36 -19.63
C LEU A 136 19.86 -9.61 -20.36
N GLN A 137 20.89 -10.09 -19.65
CA GLN A 137 22.18 -10.43 -20.25
C GLN A 137 22.06 -11.59 -21.25
N ASP A 138 21.33 -12.64 -20.89
CA ASP A 138 21.08 -13.79 -21.76
C ASP A 138 20.32 -13.37 -23.03
N SER A 139 19.30 -12.52 -22.88
CA SER A 139 18.53 -11.99 -24.01
C SER A 139 19.39 -11.15 -24.95
N GLN A 140 20.29 -10.32 -24.42
CA GLN A 140 21.25 -9.55 -25.22
C GLN A 140 22.26 -10.44 -25.94
N ALA A 141 22.76 -11.49 -25.28
CA ALA A 141 23.68 -12.46 -25.89
C ALA A 141 23.03 -13.21 -27.06
N LEU A 142 21.78 -13.66 -26.87
CA LEU A 142 20.96 -14.31 -27.91
C LEU A 142 20.70 -13.38 -29.10
N CYS A 143 20.40 -12.10 -28.84
CA CYS A 143 20.20 -11.11 -29.89
C CYS A 143 21.48 -10.89 -30.71
N LYS A 144 22.65 -10.76 -30.06
CA LYS A 144 23.95 -10.64 -30.73
C LYS A 144 24.29 -11.87 -31.58
N LEU A 145 24.03 -13.07 -31.06
CA LEU A 145 24.23 -14.32 -31.80
C LEU A 145 23.35 -14.41 -33.05
N ARG A 146 22.06 -14.07 -32.93
CA ARG A 146 21.14 -14.03 -34.09
C ARG A 146 21.59 -13.01 -35.14
N LEU A 147 22.01 -11.81 -34.71
CA LEU A 147 22.48 -10.78 -35.62
C LEU A 147 23.73 -11.23 -36.38
N LYS A 148 24.68 -11.86 -35.68
CA LYS A 148 25.90 -12.41 -36.29
C LYS A 148 25.59 -13.51 -37.31
N ASN A 149 24.64 -14.39 -37.01
CA ASN A 149 24.25 -15.45 -37.94
C ASN A 149 23.55 -14.92 -39.19
N ILE A 150 22.75 -13.84 -39.08
CA ILE A 150 22.15 -13.18 -40.23
C ILE A 150 23.23 -12.53 -41.11
N LEU A 151 24.17 -11.81 -40.51
CA LEU A 151 25.27 -11.14 -41.22
C LEU A 151 26.24 -12.12 -41.91
N LEU A 152 26.37 -13.35 -41.40
CA LEU A 152 27.20 -14.39 -42.03
C LEU A 152 26.45 -15.16 -43.14
N ALA A 153 25.13 -15.03 -43.22
CA ALA A 153 24.30 -15.69 -44.23
C ALA A 153 23.98 -14.79 -45.45
N SER A 154 24.34 -13.51 -45.38
CA SER A 154 24.26 -12.51 -46.45
C SER A 154 25.61 -12.28 -47.12
#